data_AF-A0A6B7PYL5-F1
#
_entry.id   AF-A0A6B7PYL5-F1
#
_cell.length_a   1.000
_cell.length_b   1.000
_cell.length_c   1.000
_cell.angle_alpha   90.00
_cell.angle_beta   90.00
_cell.angle_gamma   90.00
#
_symmetry.space_group_name_H-M   'P 1'
#
loop_
_entity.id
_entity.type
_entity.pdbx_description
1 polymer ?
#
loop_
_entity_poly.entity_id
_entity_poly.type
_entity_poly.pdbx_seq_one_letter_code
_entity_poly.pdbx_strand_id
1 'polypeptide(L)'
;MLVAKIAQYEDEAEEFAEFNDRIAALPSGVALLRVLMDQHKLTQSDFEEEIGKKSLVSRILNGTRSLTLDHMKALARRFNIPPSSFMDA
;
A
#
# COMPACT_ATOMS: atom_id res chain seq x y z
N MET A 1 -22.77 -6.74 -20.25
CA MET A 1 -23.00 -6.85 -18.80
C MET A 1 -22.69 -5.51 -18.16
N LEU A 2 -23.50 -5.08 -17.19
CA LEU A 2 -23.35 -3.77 -16.51
C LEU A 2 -21.94 -3.58 -15.93
N VAL A 3 -21.37 -4.60 -15.30
CA VAL A 3 -20.03 -4.58 -14.69
C VAL A 3 -18.95 -4.12 -15.67
N ALA A 4 -18.93 -4.67 -16.88
CA ALA A 4 -17.93 -4.30 -17.89
C ALA A 4 -18.08 -2.84 -18.36
N LYS A 5 -19.29 -2.29 -18.31
CA LYS A 5 -19.55 -0.89 -18.67
C LYS A 5 -19.19 0.07 -17.54
N ILE A 6 -19.32 -0.34 -16.29
CA ILE A 6 -18.83 0.41 -15.12
C ILE A 6 -17.30 0.46 -15.15
N ALA A 7 -16.64 -0.69 -15.30
CA ALA A 7 -15.17 -0.74 -15.35
C ALA A 7 -14.60 0.15 -16.45
N GLN A 8 -15.16 0.06 -17.67
CA GLN A 8 -14.75 0.93 -18.78
C GLN A 8 -14.90 2.43 -18.43
N TYR A 9 -15.99 2.81 -17.76
CA TYR A 9 -16.21 4.20 -17.36
C TYR A 9 -15.25 4.65 -16.27
N GLU A 10 -14.98 3.81 -15.26
CA GLU A 10 -14.00 4.09 -14.20
C GLU A 10 -12.57 4.25 -14.76
N ASP A 11 -12.21 3.50 -15.80
CA ASP A 11 -10.89 3.55 -16.42
C ASP A 11 -10.72 4.75 -17.38
N GLU A 12 -11.74 5.07 -18.19
CA GLU A 12 -11.62 6.00 -19.34
C GLU A 12 -12.18 7.40 -19.08
N ALA A 13 -13.03 7.60 -18.07
CA ALA A 13 -13.69 8.89 -17.87
C ALA A 13 -12.70 9.97 -17.38
N GLU A 14 -12.79 11.16 -17.98
CA GLU A 14 -11.93 12.31 -17.66
C GLU A 14 -12.03 12.72 -16.18
N GLU A 15 -13.20 12.55 -15.57
CA GLU A 15 -13.45 12.81 -14.14
C GLU A 15 -12.60 11.94 -13.20
N PHE A 16 -12.17 10.76 -13.65
CA PHE A 16 -11.36 9.83 -12.87
C PHE A 16 -9.88 9.86 -13.25
N ALA A 17 -9.47 10.59 -14.30
CA ALA A 17 -8.09 10.60 -14.79
C ALA A 17 -7.07 10.94 -13.68
N GLU A 18 -7.26 12.03 -12.94
CA GLU A 18 -6.36 12.40 -11.84
C GLU A 18 -6.37 11.38 -10.69
N PHE A 19 -7.50 10.71 -10.46
CA PHE A 19 -7.61 9.68 -9.44
C PHE A 19 -6.87 8.41 -9.85
N ASN A 20 -7.05 7.97 -11.09
CA ASN A 20 -6.39 6.81 -11.68
C ASN A 20 -4.87 7.01 -11.74
N ASP A 21 -4.41 8.20 -12.12
CA ASP A 21 -2.97 8.55 -12.11
C ASP A 21 -2.37 8.44 -10.70
N ARG A 22 -3.10 8.91 -9.67
CA ARG A 22 -2.66 8.79 -8.28
C ARG A 22 -2.58 7.33 -7.84
N ILE A 23 -3.58 6.51 -8.19
CA ILE A 23 -3.60 5.07 -7.89
C ILE A 23 -2.43 4.37 -8.57
N ALA A 24 -2.20 4.63 -9.86
CA ALA A 24 -1.12 4.02 -10.62
C ALA A 24 0.28 4.40 -10.07
N ALA A 25 0.42 5.59 -9.49
CA ALA A 25 1.66 6.05 -8.85
C ALA A 25 1.86 5.52 -7.42
N LEU A 26 0.84 4.93 -6.79
CA LEU A 26 0.91 4.42 -5.42
C LEU A 26 1.43 2.97 -5.41
N PRO A 27 2.56 2.67 -4.74
CA PRO A 27 3.01 1.30 -4.56
C PRO A 27 1.99 0.51 -3.72
N SER A 28 1.49 -0.62 -4.22
CA SER A 28 0.40 -1.36 -3.56
C SER A 28 0.76 -1.77 -2.13
N GLY A 29 2.01 -2.20 -1.90
CA GLY A 29 2.51 -2.54 -0.57
C GLY A 29 2.50 -1.37 0.42
N VAL A 30 2.71 -0.14 -0.05
CA VAL A 30 2.64 1.06 0.79
C VAL A 30 1.20 1.45 1.07
N ALA A 31 0.30 1.28 0.10
CA ALA A 31 -1.13 1.48 0.30
C ALA A 31 -1.69 0.53 1.36
N LEU A 32 -1.34 -0.77 1.28
CA LEU A 32 -1.74 -1.75 2.29
C LEU A 32 -1.19 -1.41 3.68
N LEU A 33 0.06 -1.00 3.79
CA LEU A 33 0.64 -0.56 5.06
C LEU A 33 -0.15 0.60 5.67
N ARG A 34 -0.55 1.60 4.87
CA ARG A 34 -1.36 2.74 5.33
C ARG A 34 -2.73 2.28 5.86
N VAL A 35 -3.36 1.33 5.18
CA VAL A 35 -4.64 0.76 5.64
C VAL A 35 -4.46 0.04 6.98
N LEU A 36 -3.41 -0.78 7.12
CA LEU A 36 -3.11 -1.47 8.39
C LEU A 36 -2.84 -0.48 9.53
N MET A 37 -2.11 0.61 9.24
CA MET A 37 -1.88 1.68 10.21
C MET A 37 -3.19 2.31 10.70
N ASP A 38 -4.09 2.64 9.78
CA ASP A 38 -5.37 3.26 10.09
C ASP A 38 -6.28 2.31 10.90
N GLN A 39 -6.46 1.07 10.42
CA GLN A 39 -7.33 0.07 11.04
C GLN A 39 -6.88 -0.33 12.45
N HIS A 40 -5.57 -0.45 12.66
CA HIS A 40 -5.00 -0.82 13.96
C HIS A 40 -4.59 0.39 14.81
N LYS A 41 -4.84 1.62 14.34
CA LYS A 41 -4.41 2.88 14.99
C LYS A 41 -2.91 2.91 15.32
N LEU A 42 -2.09 2.34 14.44
CA LEU A 42 -0.64 2.26 14.60
C LEU A 42 0.02 3.52 14.05
N THR A 43 1.06 3.95 14.74
CA THR A 43 1.93 5.04 14.33
C THR A 43 3.17 4.52 13.62
N GLN A 44 3.92 5.41 12.98
CA GLN A 44 5.18 5.06 12.31
C GLN A 44 6.24 4.47 13.25
N SER A 45 6.13 4.72 14.56
CA SER A 45 7.05 4.17 15.57
C SER A 45 6.73 2.71 15.92
N ASP A 46 5.53 2.23 15.57
CA ASP A 46 5.08 0.89 15.95
C ASP A 46 5.58 -0.21 14.99
N PHE A 47 6.42 0.12 14.01
CA PHE A 47 6.95 -0.80 12.99
C PHE A 47 8.48 -1.01 13.10
N GLU A 48 9.04 -0.75 14.28
CA GLU A 48 10.49 -0.86 14.49
C GLU A 48 11.02 -2.29 14.34
N GLU A 49 10.20 -3.30 14.65
CA GLU A 49 10.60 -4.70 14.55
C GLU A 49 10.53 -5.25 13.11
N GLU A 50 9.60 -4.76 12.29
CA GLU A 50 9.38 -5.29 10.94
C GLU A 50 10.08 -4.49 9.84
N ILE A 51 10.14 -3.17 10.01
CA ILE A 51 10.70 -2.24 9.02
C ILE A 51 11.96 -1.58 9.59
N GLY A 52 11.92 -1.17 10.86
CA GLY A 52 12.98 -0.42 11.51
C GLY A 52 12.52 0.96 11.98
N LYS A 53 13.47 1.81 12.36
CA LYS A 53 13.20 3.11 12.99
C LYS A 53 12.17 3.95 12.24
N LYS A 54 11.42 4.77 12.99
CA LYS A 54 10.42 5.74 12.47
C LYS A 54 10.86 6.49 11.20
N SER A 55 12.14 6.89 11.10
CA SER A 55 12.65 7.62 9.91
C SER A 55 12.66 6.77 8.63
N LEU A 56 12.87 5.46 8.72
CA LEU A 56 12.80 4.54 7.59
C LEU A 56 11.35 4.30 7.19
N VAL A 57 10.46 4.12 8.15
CA VAL A 57 9.01 3.98 7.91
C VAL A 57 8.45 5.22 7.21
N SER A 58 8.81 6.42 7.67
CA SER A 58 8.45 7.68 7.01
C SER A 58 8.93 7.75 5.56
N ARG A 59 10.18 7.37 5.30
CA ARG A 59 10.74 7.33 3.93
C ARG A 59 10.02 6.36 3.01
N ILE A 60 9.55 5.23 3.55
CA ILE A 60 8.75 4.24 2.81
C ILE A 60 7.36 4.79 2.50
N LEU A 61 6.70 5.38 3.49
CA LEU A 61 5.37 5.99 3.31
C LEU A 61 5.36 7.14 2.32
N ASN A 62 6.48 7.86 2.19
CA ASN A 62 6.67 8.95 1.24
C ASN A 62 7.23 8.49 -0.12
N GLY A 63 7.40 7.19 -0.35
CA GLY A 63 7.85 6.65 -1.65
C GLY A 63 9.35 6.80 -1.94
N THR A 64 10.12 7.44 -1.08
CA THR A 64 11.59 7.60 -1.26
C THR A 64 12.36 6.29 -1.06
N ARG A 65 11.73 5.28 -0.45
CA ARG A 65 12.26 3.92 -0.26
C ARG A 65 11.15 2.90 -0.50
N SER A 66 11.47 1.80 -1.17
CA SER A 66 10.55 0.68 -1.34
C SER A 66 10.58 -0.27 -0.14
N LEU A 67 9.46 -0.96 0.10
CA LEU A 67 9.42 -2.13 0.98
C LEU A 67 10.29 -3.24 0.39
N THR A 68 11.16 -3.85 1.20
CA THR A 68 11.94 -5.03 0.79
C THR A 68 11.13 -6.29 1.06
N LEU A 69 11.52 -7.40 0.43
CA LEU A 69 10.87 -8.70 0.65
C LEU A 69 10.88 -9.11 2.12
N ASP A 70 11.94 -8.78 2.86
CA ASP A 70 12.06 -9.09 4.28
C ASP A 70 11.10 -8.26 5.14
N HIS A 71 10.94 -6.96 4.84
CA HIS A 71 9.93 -6.12 5.50
C HIS A 71 8.52 -6.66 5.24
N MET A 72 8.21 -7.03 3.99
CA MET A 72 6.90 -7.60 3.63
C MET A 72 6.62 -8.89 4.40
N LYS A 73 7.61 -9.79 4.51
CA LYS A 73 7.48 -11.04 5.27
C LYS A 73 7.27 -10.78 6.77
N ALA A 74 7.97 -9.81 7.35
CA ALA A 74 7.81 -9.46 8.75
C ALA A 74 6.42 -8.87 9.05
N LEU A 75 5.96 -7.93 8.21
CA LEU A 75 4.62 -7.36 8.29
C LEU A 75 3.54 -8.44 8.10
N ALA A 76 3.69 -9.28 7.08
CA ALA A 76 2.80 -10.40 6.80
C ALA A 76 2.65 -11.33 8.02
N ARG A 77 3.76 -11.63 8.71
CA ARG A 77 3.74 -12.43 9.93
C ARG A 77 2.99 -11.74 11.06
N ARG A 78 3.21 -10.45 11.29
CA ARG A 78 2.53 -9.70 12.36
C ARG A 78 1.02 -9.60 12.15
N PHE A 79 0.60 -9.26 10.94
CA PHE A 79 -0.82 -9.07 10.62
C PHE A 79 -1.51 -10.37 10.19
N ASN A 80 -0.77 -11.48 10.17
CA ASN A 80 -1.26 -12.81 9.77
C ASN A 80 -1.92 -12.80 8.38
N ILE A 81 -1.26 -12.14 7.41
CA ILE A 81 -1.70 -12.05 6.02
C ILE A 81 -0.64 -12.63 5.08
N PRO A 82 -1.02 -13.07 3.86
CA PRO A 82 -0.05 -13.56 2.88
C PRO A 82 0.97 -12.47 2.48
N PRO A 83 2.27 -12.78 2.36
CA PRO A 83 3.26 -11.82 1.87
C PRO A 83 2.96 -11.27 0.46
N SER A 84 2.22 -12.04 -0.35
CA SER A 84 1.74 -11.61 -1.66
C SER A 84 0.79 -10.43 -1.62
N SER A 85 0.16 -10.15 -0.48
CA SER A 85 -0.69 -8.96 -0.32
C SER A 85 0.10 -7.65 -0.38
N PHE A 86 1.41 -7.69 -0.13
CA PHE A 86 2.30 -6.51 -0.24
C PHE A 86 3.01 -6.40 -1.60
N MET A 87 2.82 -7.39 -2.48
CA MET A 87 3.44 -7.40 -3.82
C MET A 87 2.47 -6.78 -4.82
N ASP A 88 3.00 -5.96 -5.73
CA ASP A 88 2.24 -5.49 -6.89
C ASP A 88 1.89 -6.71 -7.78
N ALA A 89 0.66 -6.74 -8.30
CA ALA A 89 0.19 -7.79 -9.20
C ALA A 89 0.68 -7.58 -10.63
#